data_AF-A0A920INT7-F1
#
_entry.id   AF-A0A920INT7-F1
#
_cell.length_a   1.000
_cell.length_b   1.000
_cell.length_c   1.000
_cell.angle_alpha   90.00
_cell.angle_beta   90.00
_cell.angle_gamma   90.00
#
_symmetry.space_group_name_H-M   'P 1'
#
loop_
_entity.id
_entity.type
_entity.pdbx_description
1 polymer ?
#
loop_
_entity_poly.entity_id
_entity_poly.type
_entity_poly.pdbx_seq_one_letter_code
_entity_poly.pdbx_strand_id
1 'polypeptide(L)'
;MVRNQDQKSKDYSKIRDLYRPAHADYAYDRKYGIRDYRGGGRSSARETTMRVAAGAVAKKWLAERYGVQIRGYLSQLGPLSASAHDWGLVEQNPFFCGDAALVPQLEAYMQDLIKQGDSVGARINVEAEGVPAGWGEPVFDRLDADIAHAMMGINAVKGVEVGDGFASVAQLGSEHRDLISPEGF
;
A
#
# COMPACT_ATOMS: atom_id res chain seq x y z
N MET A 1 11.86 10.16 -17.17
CA MET A 1 11.81 11.39 -16.35
C MET A 1 10.37 11.84 -16.22
N VAL A 2 9.85 12.03 -15.00
CA VAL A 2 8.49 12.53 -14.77
C VAL A 2 8.55 14.01 -14.33
N ARG A 3 7.94 14.92 -15.09
CA ARG A 3 8.00 16.38 -14.82
C ARG A 3 6.95 16.81 -13.80
N ASN A 4 7.32 17.65 -12.82
CA ASN A 4 6.32 18.29 -11.94
C ASN A 4 5.69 19.50 -12.64
N GLN A 5 4.37 19.65 -12.56
CA GLN A 5 3.70 20.88 -12.99
C GLN A 5 3.07 21.66 -11.82
N ASP A 6 2.82 21.03 -10.68
CA ASP A 6 2.09 21.63 -9.54
C ASP A 6 2.98 21.91 -8.32
N GLN A 7 4.04 22.69 -8.49
CA GLN A 7 4.90 23.05 -7.36
C GLN A 7 4.35 24.28 -6.61
N LYS A 8 3.46 24.08 -5.65
CA LYS A 8 2.95 25.15 -4.77
C LYS A 8 3.92 25.41 -3.60
N SER A 9 4.98 26.17 -3.86
CA SER A 9 6.05 26.41 -2.87
C SER A 9 5.67 27.34 -1.70
N LYS A 10 4.62 28.16 -1.85
CA LYS A 10 4.23 29.20 -0.87
C LYS A 10 3.58 28.65 0.41
N ASP A 11 2.92 27.49 0.33
CA ASP A 11 2.13 26.93 1.45
C ASP A 11 2.99 26.37 2.59
N TYR A 12 4.27 26.11 2.34
CA TYR A 12 5.17 25.45 3.31
C TYR A 12 5.92 26.40 4.24
N SER A 13 5.78 27.71 4.08
CA SER A 13 6.51 28.70 4.91
C SER A 13 6.15 28.62 6.41
N LYS A 14 4.90 28.29 6.73
CA LYS A 14 4.40 28.19 8.11
C LYS A 14 4.96 27.02 8.91
N ILE A 15 5.52 26.01 8.24
CA ILE A 15 6.09 24.81 8.88
C ILE A 15 7.62 24.80 8.88
N ARG A 16 8.26 25.92 8.47
CA ARG A 16 9.71 26.04 8.37
C ARG A 16 10.43 25.74 9.69
N ASP A 17 9.83 26.13 10.81
CA ASP A 17 10.43 26.03 12.14
C ASP A 17 9.71 24.98 13.02
N LEU A 18 8.83 24.17 12.42
CA LEU A 18 8.04 23.15 13.12
C LEU A 18 8.35 21.76 12.57
N TYR A 19 8.42 20.74 13.44
CA TYR A 19 8.43 19.34 13.01
C TYR A 19 7.00 18.82 12.95
N ARG A 20 6.58 18.27 11.80
CA ARG A 20 5.25 17.70 11.67
C ARG A 20 5.21 16.34 12.37
N PRO A 21 4.25 16.10 13.28
CA PRO A 21 4.03 14.77 13.87
C PRO A 21 3.82 13.71 12.78
N ALA A 22 4.32 12.50 13.01
CA ALA A 22 4.28 11.37 12.07
C ALA A 22 5.00 11.57 10.71
N HIS A 23 5.77 12.65 10.54
CA HIS A 23 6.62 12.86 9.38
C HIS A 23 8.11 12.66 9.71
N ALA A 24 8.91 12.48 8.66
CA ALA A 24 10.34 12.24 8.76
C ALA A 24 11.17 13.48 9.17
N ASP A 25 10.52 14.65 9.37
CA ASP A 25 11.17 15.95 9.57
C ASP A 25 12.24 15.93 10.67
N TYR A 26 11.86 15.46 11.87
CA TYR A 26 12.76 15.41 13.02
C TYR A 26 13.88 14.39 12.83
N ALA A 27 13.54 13.18 12.36
CA ALA A 27 14.52 12.11 12.16
C ALA A 27 15.56 12.48 11.09
N TYR A 28 15.16 13.15 10.01
CA TYR A 28 16.08 13.65 8.99
C TYR A 28 17.02 14.71 9.53
N ASP A 29 16.48 15.68 10.27
CA ASP A 29 17.27 16.74 10.87
C ASP A 29 18.31 16.18 11.85
N ARG A 30 17.91 15.22 12.70
CA ARG A 30 18.83 14.54 13.62
C ARG A 30 19.87 13.68 12.92
N LYS A 31 19.52 13.02 11.81
CA LYS A 31 20.42 12.13 11.08
C LYS A 31 21.44 12.88 10.23
N TYR A 32 21.03 13.97 9.59
CA TYR A 32 21.83 14.66 8.56
C TYR A 32 22.22 16.09 8.93
N GLY A 33 21.66 16.68 9.98
CA GLY A 33 21.88 18.07 10.38
C GLY A 33 21.28 19.12 9.42
N ILE A 34 20.56 18.65 8.39
CA ILE A 34 19.89 19.48 7.40
C ILE A 34 18.48 18.94 7.13
N ARG A 35 17.51 19.85 7.02
CA ARG A 35 16.11 19.53 6.78
C ARG A 35 15.52 20.41 5.69
N ASP A 36 14.90 19.78 4.69
CA ASP A 36 14.04 20.49 3.76
C ASP A 36 12.58 20.48 4.26
N TYR A 37 12.18 21.58 4.88
CA TYR A 37 10.82 21.77 5.41
C TYR A 37 9.73 21.78 4.33
N ARG A 38 10.10 21.90 3.05
CA ARG A 38 9.14 21.88 1.93
C ARG A 38 8.63 20.47 1.62
N GLY A 39 9.12 19.45 2.33
CA GLY A 39 8.65 18.07 2.18
C GLY A 39 9.03 17.43 0.84
N GLY A 40 10.12 17.88 0.22
CA GLY A 40 10.65 17.33 -1.03
C GLY A 40 11.67 16.20 -0.80
N GLY A 41 11.91 15.40 -1.85
CA GLY A 41 12.94 14.36 -1.84
C GLY A 41 12.48 13.03 -1.26
N ARG A 42 13.40 12.30 -0.60
CA ARG A 42 13.19 10.90 -0.14
C ARG A 42 12.12 10.73 0.94
N SER A 43 11.76 11.79 1.67
CA SER A 43 10.68 11.77 2.66
C SER A 43 9.30 12.04 2.04
N SER A 44 9.25 12.35 0.73
CA SER A 44 8.01 12.64 0.01
C SER A 44 7.36 11.37 -0.51
N ALA A 45 6.03 11.28 -0.41
CA ALA A 45 5.26 10.26 -1.13
C ALA A 45 5.50 10.31 -2.65
N ARG A 46 6.03 11.40 -3.20
CA ARG A 46 6.32 11.51 -4.62
C ARG A 46 7.34 10.50 -5.16
N GLU A 47 8.19 9.94 -4.31
CA GLU A 47 9.09 8.86 -4.71
C GLU A 47 8.32 7.65 -5.27
N THR A 48 7.09 7.40 -4.81
CA THR A 48 6.26 6.29 -5.29
C THR A 48 5.93 6.40 -6.78
N THR A 49 5.96 7.59 -7.38
CA THR A 49 5.80 7.76 -8.85
C THR A 49 6.85 6.96 -9.62
N MET A 50 8.10 6.92 -9.12
CA MET A 50 9.16 6.13 -9.76
C MET A 50 8.94 4.64 -9.53
N ARG A 51 8.45 4.24 -8.35
CA ARG A 51 8.07 2.84 -8.07
C ARG A 51 6.95 2.36 -8.99
N VAL A 52 5.93 3.19 -9.23
CA VAL A 52 4.84 2.87 -10.17
C VAL A 52 5.37 2.71 -11.59
N ALA A 53 6.25 3.60 -12.05
CA ALA A 53 6.83 3.49 -13.39
C ALA A 53 7.65 2.19 -13.57
N ALA A 54 8.49 1.84 -12.59
CA ALA A 54 9.22 0.58 -12.61
C ALA A 54 8.29 -0.64 -12.49
N GLY A 55 7.28 -0.54 -11.61
CA GLY A 55 6.27 -1.56 -11.39
C GLY A 55 5.45 -1.88 -12.64
N ALA A 56 5.12 -0.88 -13.47
CA ALA A 56 4.43 -1.10 -14.73
C ALA A 56 5.25 -1.99 -15.70
N VAL A 57 6.56 -1.78 -15.77
CA VAL A 57 7.46 -2.61 -16.57
C VAL A 57 7.55 -4.03 -15.99
N ALA A 58 7.71 -4.16 -14.67
CA ALA A 58 7.74 -5.45 -13.99
C ALA A 58 6.44 -6.24 -14.18
N LYS A 59 5.27 -5.60 -13.99
CA LYS A 59 3.94 -6.22 -14.22
C LYS A 59 3.80 -6.73 -15.65
N LYS A 60 4.22 -5.94 -16.63
CA LYS A 60 4.17 -6.35 -18.05
C LYS A 60 5.05 -7.58 -18.29
N TRP A 61 6.30 -7.58 -17.82
CA TRP A 61 7.21 -8.69 -18.01
C TRP A 61 6.72 -9.98 -17.32
N LEU A 62 6.21 -9.87 -16.09
CA LEU A 62 5.65 -11.00 -15.34
C LEU A 62 4.44 -11.62 -16.06
N ALA A 63 3.54 -10.77 -16.57
CA ALA A 63 2.39 -11.22 -17.35
C ALA A 63 2.81 -11.92 -18.65
N GLU A 64 3.73 -11.32 -19.43
CA GLU A 64 4.17 -11.90 -20.71
C GLU A 64 5.00 -13.18 -20.53
N ARG A 65 5.81 -13.28 -19.47
CA ARG A 65 6.76 -14.40 -19.30
C ARG A 65 6.20 -15.58 -18.52
N TYR A 66 5.31 -15.30 -17.57
CA TYR A 66 4.80 -16.30 -16.62
C TYR A 66 3.27 -16.31 -16.50
N GLY A 67 2.55 -15.40 -17.18
CA GLY A 67 1.09 -15.29 -17.04
C GLY A 67 0.66 -14.71 -15.69
N VAL A 68 1.58 -14.15 -14.91
CA VAL A 68 1.29 -13.65 -13.56
C VAL A 68 0.53 -12.33 -13.63
N GLN A 69 -0.61 -12.28 -12.95
CA GLN A 69 -1.44 -11.08 -12.85
C GLN A 69 -1.35 -10.52 -11.44
N ILE A 70 -0.93 -9.25 -11.32
CA ILE A 70 -0.86 -8.56 -10.03
C ILE A 70 -1.90 -7.44 -10.00
N ARG A 71 -2.74 -7.41 -8.97
CA ARG A 71 -3.80 -6.40 -8.79
C ARG A 71 -3.86 -5.96 -7.33
N GLY A 72 -4.43 -4.78 -7.07
CA GLY A 72 -4.60 -4.29 -5.71
C GLY A 72 -5.85 -3.44 -5.60
N TYR A 73 -6.42 -3.37 -4.40
CA TYR A 73 -7.69 -2.70 -4.13
C TYR A 73 -7.75 -2.21 -2.68
N LEU A 74 -8.59 -1.21 -2.44
CA LEU A 74 -8.92 -0.75 -1.09
C LEU A 74 -9.87 -1.77 -0.44
N SER A 75 -9.40 -2.40 0.65
CA SER A 75 -10.19 -3.36 1.42
C SER A 75 -10.82 -2.75 2.67
N GLN A 76 -10.26 -1.66 3.21
CA GLN A 76 -10.82 -0.95 4.35
C GLN A 76 -10.36 0.51 4.39
N LEU A 77 -11.24 1.42 4.79
CA LEU A 77 -10.93 2.82 5.10
C LEU A 77 -11.51 3.19 6.47
N GLY A 78 -10.64 3.44 7.46
CA GLY A 78 -11.08 3.65 8.84
C GLY A 78 -11.97 2.50 9.34
N PRO A 79 -13.19 2.76 9.84
CA PRO A 79 -14.10 1.73 10.32
C PRO A 79 -14.85 0.98 9.20
N LEU A 80 -14.73 1.41 7.95
CA LEU A 80 -15.50 0.87 6.82
C LEU A 80 -14.68 -0.21 6.09
N SER A 81 -15.05 -1.48 6.25
CA SER A 81 -14.41 -2.62 5.59
C SER A 81 -15.29 -3.18 4.47
N ALA A 82 -14.68 -3.53 3.35
CA ALA A 82 -15.33 -4.28 2.29
C ALA A 82 -15.76 -5.66 2.79
N SER A 83 -16.95 -6.08 2.39
CA SER A 83 -17.50 -7.42 2.66
C SER A 83 -17.68 -8.24 1.39
N ALA A 84 -17.63 -7.59 0.23
CA ALA A 84 -17.59 -8.21 -1.08
C ALA A 84 -16.40 -7.69 -1.89
N HIS A 85 -16.04 -8.40 -2.95
CA HIS A 85 -15.00 -7.98 -3.87
C HIS A 85 -15.31 -8.42 -5.30
N ASP A 86 -15.39 -7.44 -6.21
CA ASP A 86 -15.44 -7.64 -7.65
C ASP A 86 -14.33 -6.84 -8.35
N TRP A 87 -13.42 -7.55 -9.00
CA TRP A 87 -12.33 -6.98 -9.80
C TRP A 87 -12.83 -6.06 -10.91
N GLY A 88 -14.02 -6.31 -11.46
CA GLY A 88 -14.64 -5.47 -12.48
C GLY A 88 -14.86 -4.04 -11.98
N LEU A 89 -15.12 -3.84 -10.70
CA LEU A 89 -15.48 -2.54 -10.12
C LEU A 89 -14.29 -1.72 -9.63
N VAL A 90 -13.15 -2.36 -9.35
CA VAL A 90 -11.99 -1.71 -8.71
C VAL A 90 -11.55 -0.47 -9.46
N GLU A 91 -11.33 -0.55 -10.78
CA GLU A 91 -10.86 0.61 -11.57
C GLU A 91 -11.98 1.57 -11.98
N GLN A 92 -13.23 1.35 -11.54
CA GLN A 92 -14.40 2.15 -11.94
C GLN A 92 -14.77 3.25 -10.94
N ASN A 93 -14.09 3.33 -9.80
CA ASN A 93 -14.41 4.28 -8.74
C ASN A 93 -13.14 4.90 -8.13
N PRO A 94 -13.20 6.10 -7.52
CA PRO A 94 -12.02 6.82 -7.04
C PRO A 94 -11.33 6.16 -5.84
N PHE A 95 -11.96 5.18 -5.21
CA PHE A 95 -11.42 4.47 -4.05
C PHE A 95 -10.66 3.21 -4.40
N PHE A 96 -10.73 2.74 -5.65
CA PHE A 96 -10.24 1.43 -6.03
C PHE A 96 -10.86 0.29 -5.20
N CYS A 97 -12.15 0.41 -4.87
CA CYS A 97 -12.86 -0.56 -4.04
C CYS A 97 -13.69 -1.50 -4.91
N GLY A 98 -13.60 -2.81 -4.63
CA GLY A 98 -14.40 -3.84 -5.33
C GLY A 98 -15.79 -4.07 -4.75
N ASP A 99 -16.21 -3.31 -3.72
CA ASP A 99 -17.49 -3.44 -3.04
C ASP A 99 -18.42 -2.28 -3.41
N ALA A 100 -19.32 -2.50 -4.37
CA ALA A 100 -20.26 -1.47 -4.86
C ALA A 100 -21.11 -0.84 -3.74
N ALA A 101 -21.48 -1.64 -2.74
CA ALA A 101 -22.35 -1.18 -1.64
C ALA A 101 -21.58 -0.31 -0.63
N LEU A 102 -20.24 -0.47 -0.57
CA LEU A 102 -19.39 0.31 0.31
C LEU A 102 -19.04 1.68 -0.27
N VAL A 103 -18.90 1.80 -1.60
CA VAL A 103 -18.44 3.05 -2.26
C VAL A 103 -19.19 4.30 -1.80
N PRO A 104 -20.54 4.35 -1.75
CA PRO A 104 -21.25 5.54 -1.27
C PRO A 104 -20.97 5.89 0.19
N GLN A 105 -20.69 4.87 1.03
CA GLN A 105 -20.34 5.07 2.44
C GLN A 105 -18.94 5.67 2.58
N LEU A 106 -18.00 5.23 1.74
CA LEU A 106 -16.64 5.79 1.68
C LEU A 106 -16.68 7.26 1.26
N GLU A 107 -17.50 7.62 0.27
CA GLU A 107 -17.70 9.00 -0.17
C GLU A 107 -18.21 9.88 0.97
N ALA A 108 -19.29 9.46 1.64
CA ALA A 108 -19.86 10.20 2.76
C ALA A 108 -18.83 10.37 3.90
N TYR A 109 -18.12 9.29 4.25
CA TYR A 109 -17.12 9.32 5.30
C TYR A 109 -15.94 10.24 4.98
N MET A 110 -15.45 10.23 3.74
CA MET A 110 -14.39 11.15 3.29
C MET A 110 -14.85 12.61 3.32
N GLN A 111 -16.08 12.89 2.91
CA GLN A 111 -16.63 14.25 2.99
C GLN A 111 -16.68 14.75 4.44
N ASP A 112 -17.06 13.89 5.38
CA ASP A 112 -17.11 14.25 6.79
C ASP A 112 -15.72 14.45 7.40
N LEU A 113 -14.73 13.63 7.02
CA LEU A 113 -13.33 13.86 7.41
C LEU A 113 -12.79 15.19 6.89
N ILE A 114 -13.10 15.55 5.63
CA ILE A 114 -12.72 16.83 5.04
C ILE A 114 -13.33 18.01 5.81
N LYS A 115 -14.62 17.92 6.17
CA LYS A 115 -15.29 18.97 6.98
C LYS A 115 -14.64 19.13 8.36
N GLN A 116 -14.17 18.04 8.95
CA GLN A 116 -13.50 18.03 10.25
C GLN A 116 -12.03 18.47 10.15
N GLY A 117 -11.45 18.47 8.94
CA GLY A 117 -10.03 18.71 8.75
C GLY A 117 -9.15 17.57 9.29
N ASP A 118 -9.69 16.34 9.29
CA ASP A 118 -9.03 15.15 9.83
C ASP A 118 -8.69 14.13 8.72
N SER A 119 -7.97 13.08 9.09
CA SER A 119 -7.49 12.02 8.20
C SER A 119 -7.66 10.65 8.83
N VAL A 120 -7.65 9.60 8.01
CA VAL A 120 -7.81 8.23 8.46
C VAL A 120 -6.88 7.29 7.72
N GLY A 121 -6.54 6.16 8.36
CA GLY A 121 -5.78 5.08 7.72
C GLY A 121 -6.64 4.21 6.80
N ALA A 122 -5.96 3.38 6.02
CA ALA A 122 -6.57 2.42 5.10
C ALA A 122 -5.82 1.09 5.12
N ARG A 123 -6.53 0.01 4.74
CA ARG A 123 -5.95 -1.28 4.39
C ARG A 123 -6.10 -1.47 2.88
N ILE A 124 -4.98 -1.79 2.23
CA ILE A 124 -4.92 -2.11 0.81
C ILE A 124 -4.53 -3.58 0.70
N ASN A 125 -5.28 -4.33 -0.10
CA ASN A 125 -4.93 -5.71 -0.42
C ASN A 125 -4.27 -5.74 -1.79
N VAL A 126 -3.27 -6.61 -1.96
CA VAL A 126 -2.60 -6.88 -3.23
C VAL A 126 -2.62 -8.37 -3.45
N GLU A 127 -3.04 -8.78 -4.65
CA GLU A 127 -3.14 -10.17 -5.05
C GLU A 127 -2.26 -10.43 -6.27
N ALA A 128 -1.56 -11.56 -6.26
CA ALA A 128 -0.77 -12.05 -7.38
C ALA A 128 -1.27 -13.44 -7.76
N GLU A 129 -1.87 -13.56 -8.94
CA GLU A 129 -2.44 -14.80 -9.47
C GLU A 129 -1.50 -15.43 -10.50
N GLY A 130 -1.56 -16.76 -10.61
CA GLY A 130 -0.76 -17.53 -11.56
C GLY A 130 0.73 -17.60 -11.21
N VAL A 131 1.10 -17.31 -9.96
CA VAL A 131 2.49 -17.36 -9.49
C VAL A 131 3.00 -18.81 -9.50
N PRO A 132 4.06 -19.14 -10.26
CA PRO A 132 4.64 -20.47 -10.25
C PRO A 132 5.18 -20.85 -8.87
N ALA A 133 5.05 -22.13 -8.50
CA ALA A 133 5.61 -22.65 -7.27
C ALA A 133 7.15 -22.53 -7.24
N GLY A 134 7.70 -22.26 -6.05
CA GLY A 134 9.14 -22.21 -5.80
C GLY A 134 9.79 -20.83 -5.96
N TRP A 135 9.02 -19.75 -6.04
CA TRP A 135 9.57 -18.38 -6.01
C TRP A 135 10.00 -17.97 -4.59
N GLY A 136 11.07 -17.19 -4.53
CA GLY A 136 11.74 -16.78 -3.29
C GLY A 136 13.00 -17.60 -3.02
N GLU A 137 13.82 -17.11 -2.11
CA GLU A 137 15.04 -17.78 -1.68
C GLU A 137 14.88 -18.35 -0.26
N PRO A 138 15.74 -19.30 0.15
CA PRO A 138 15.72 -19.82 1.50
C PRO A 138 16.08 -18.78 2.56
N VAL A 139 15.49 -18.95 3.76
CA VAL A 139 15.89 -18.35 5.06
C VAL A 139 15.87 -16.82 5.14
N PHE A 140 16.72 -16.11 4.39
CA PHE A 140 16.92 -14.66 4.53
C PHE A 140 16.16 -13.83 3.50
N ASP A 141 16.00 -14.35 2.27
CA ASP A 141 15.32 -13.67 1.17
C ASP A 141 14.07 -14.46 0.74
N ARG A 142 13.32 -14.94 1.75
CA ARG A 142 12.01 -15.56 1.53
C ARG A 142 11.09 -14.55 0.86
N LEU A 143 10.24 -15.02 -0.05
CA LEU A 143 9.38 -14.14 -0.85
C LEU A 143 8.49 -13.23 0.02
N ASP A 144 7.92 -13.77 1.10
CA ASP A 144 7.11 -13.02 2.06
C ASP A 144 7.93 -11.95 2.81
N ALA A 145 9.19 -12.24 3.16
CA ALA A 145 10.10 -11.28 3.77
C ALA A 145 10.47 -10.14 2.80
N ASP A 146 10.73 -10.45 1.54
CA ASP A 146 11.02 -9.44 0.50
C ASP A 146 9.82 -8.55 0.22
N ILE A 147 8.63 -9.14 0.13
CA ILE A 147 7.36 -8.41 -0.01
C ILE A 147 7.17 -7.50 1.20
N ALA A 148 7.33 -8.01 2.42
CA ALA A 148 7.18 -7.23 3.64
C ALA A 148 8.16 -6.05 3.68
N HIS A 149 9.43 -6.28 3.33
CA HIS A 149 10.43 -5.21 3.26
C HIS A 149 10.05 -4.14 2.21
N ALA A 150 9.67 -4.55 1.00
CA ALA A 150 9.29 -3.64 -0.06
C ALA A 150 8.06 -2.79 0.30
N MET A 151 7.03 -3.42 0.90
CA MET A 151 5.78 -2.78 1.29
C MET A 151 5.97 -1.87 2.52
N MET A 152 6.69 -2.32 3.54
CA MET A 152 7.00 -1.51 4.73
C MET A 152 7.87 -0.30 4.40
N GLY A 153 8.66 -0.38 3.32
CA GLY A 153 9.44 0.73 2.78
C GLY A 153 8.60 1.80 2.06
N ILE A 154 7.29 1.63 1.90
CA ILE A 154 6.39 2.66 1.37
C ILE A 154 6.03 3.63 2.51
N ASN A 155 6.13 4.93 2.24
CA ASN A 155 5.82 5.95 3.23
C ASN A 155 4.39 5.78 3.79
N ALA A 156 4.25 5.97 5.10
CA ALA A 156 3.02 5.80 5.88
C ALA A 156 2.54 4.35 6.11
N VAL A 157 3.15 3.33 5.49
CA VAL A 157 2.85 1.93 5.83
C VAL A 157 3.34 1.63 7.26
N LYS A 158 2.46 1.01 8.05
CA LYS A 158 2.72 0.66 9.47
C LYS A 158 2.62 -0.83 9.76
N GLY A 159 2.06 -1.62 8.85
CA GLY A 159 1.86 -3.06 8.97
C GLY A 159 1.79 -3.69 7.58
N VAL A 160 2.28 -4.92 7.46
CA VAL A 160 2.16 -5.75 6.27
C VAL A 160 1.78 -7.15 6.73
N GLU A 161 0.83 -7.76 6.02
CA GLU A 161 0.29 -9.08 6.28
C GLU A 161 0.35 -9.91 4.99
N VAL A 162 0.54 -11.22 5.12
CA VAL A 162 0.48 -12.18 4.02
C VAL A 162 -0.57 -13.24 4.38
N GLY A 163 -1.48 -13.54 3.46
CA GLY A 163 -2.63 -14.41 3.73
C GLY A 163 -3.50 -13.85 4.86
N ASP A 164 -3.84 -14.72 5.82
CA ASP A 164 -4.62 -14.36 7.02
C ASP A 164 -3.88 -13.44 8.00
N GLY A 165 -2.57 -13.25 7.84
CA GLY A 165 -1.82 -12.23 8.59
C GLY A 165 -1.92 -12.37 10.11
N PHE A 166 -2.29 -11.28 10.79
CA PHE A 166 -2.44 -11.28 12.25
C PHE A 166 -3.65 -12.11 12.72
N ALA A 167 -4.63 -12.42 11.84
CA ALA A 167 -5.75 -13.28 12.22
C ALA A 167 -5.29 -14.72 12.52
N SER A 168 -4.18 -15.16 11.93
CA SER A 168 -3.60 -16.50 12.16
C SER A 168 -3.23 -16.75 13.63
N VAL A 169 -2.98 -15.71 14.43
CA VAL A 169 -2.62 -15.86 15.87
C VAL A 169 -3.73 -16.51 16.69
N ALA A 170 -4.99 -16.37 16.26
CA ALA A 170 -6.15 -16.95 16.96
C ALA A 170 -6.56 -18.34 16.43
N GLN A 171 -5.96 -18.81 15.33
CA GLN A 171 -6.37 -20.04 14.65
C GLN A 171 -5.65 -21.27 15.23
N LEU A 172 -6.34 -22.40 15.29
CA LEU A 172 -5.68 -23.68 15.54
C LEU A 172 -4.89 -24.11 14.30
N GLY A 173 -3.80 -24.86 14.48
CA GLY A 173 -3.03 -25.38 13.34
C GLY A 173 -3.84 -26.31 12.41
N SER A 174 -4.95 -26.88 12.89
CA SER A 174 -5.90 -27.65 12.08
C SER A 174 -6.79 -26.80 11.18
N GLU A 175 -6.99 -25.53 11.54
CA GLU A 175 -7.82 -24.56 10.82
C GLU A 175 -6.97 -23.72 9.88
N HIS A 176 -5.77 -23.31 10.32
CA HIS A 176 -4.89 -22.41 9.59
C HIS A 176 -4.25 -23.03 8.34
N ARG A 177 -4.02 -24.35 8.36
CA ARG A 177 -3.30 -25.01 7.27
C ARG A 177 -4.18 -25.16 6.03
N ASP A 178 -3.67 -24.75 4.87
CA ASP A 178 -4.24 -25.14 3.60
C ASP A 178 -4.00 -26.64 3.35
N LEU A 179 -5.07 -27.38 3.06
CA LEU A 179 -4.97 -28.81 2.76
C LEU A 179 -4.40 -29.01 1.35
N ILE A 180 -3.53 -30.01 1.21
CA ILE A 180 -2.96 -30.40 -0.08
C ILE A 180 -3.65 -31.67 -0.60
N SER A 181 -4.08 -31.66 -1.85
CA SER A 181 -4.58 -32.82 -2.58
C SER A 181 -3.50 -33.37 -3.53
N PRO A 182 -3.72 -34.54 -4.17
CA PRO A 182 -2.83 -35.04 -5.22
C PRO A 182 -2.63 -34.06 -6.40
N GLU A 183 -3.56 -33.14 -6.61
CA GLU A 183 -3.53 -32.11 -7.65
C GLU A 183 -2.77 -30.85 -7.22
N GLY A 184 -2.41 -30.72 -5.93
CA GLY A 184 -1.74 -29.55 -5.36
C GLY A 184 -2.54 -28.91 -4.23
N PHE A 185 -2.28 -27.63 -3.97
CA PHE A 185 -3.15 -26.78 -3.15
C PHE A 185 -4.38 -26.35 -3.95
#